data_AF-A0A9W8TX25-F1
#
_entry.id   AF-A0A9W8TX25-F1
#
_cell.length_a   1.000
_cell.length_b   1.000
_cell.length_c   1.000
_cell.angle_alpha   90.00
_cell.angle_beta   90.00
_cell.angle_gamma   90.00
#
_symmetry.space_group_name_H-M   'P 1'
#
loop_
_entity.id
_entity.type
_entity.pdbx_description
1 polymer ?
#
loop_
_entity_poly.entity_id
_entity_poly.type
_entity_poly.pdbx_seq_one_letter_code
_entity_poly.pdbx_strand_id
1 'polypeptide(L)'
;MTSGGDDKPLWTLKPPLQNSSSPLDQEPVEVQKLRRWQEERVAKKLRSDYESATLHLADLINASLLAPLRIASVRVEGAHKTRPSFLGFLINPIISPNSEEHPQDVQTVLHTTRRISDLLQRADIFHAVSARIERSKDELFPADAVDLVFKAREKGRFYLKTSTELGNNEGSASAIGRIRNVFGGAETFEASMSLGTTTRKSFNALFSLPITPDLSTYAEIGAFGLSRDYSTFASCSESLRGVKALVRHGEVSTGSHELAYQAVLRNIGSLLPTASISIRECAGQTSKSSLSYTYTFDNRDDRITGTRGFHTKFFQELAGLGLGGDASYFKAETENHVSRSVLPGVTVALSACSGVLWGLLPAPSLFPDRFQLGGPLSVRSMRFAGLGPRDGCMFFYPAVLVLILKI
;
A
#
# COMPACT_ATOMS: atom_id res chain seq x y z
N MET A 1 46.06 47.85 18.38
CA MET A 1 45.17 48.51 17.40
C MET A 1 44.29 47.43 16.80
N THR A 2 43.00 47.59 17.03
CA THR A 2 41.89 46.71 16.68
C THR A 2 41.55 46.80 15.20
N SER A 3 41.36 45.67 14.52
CA SER A 3 40.49 45.60 13.34
C SER A 3 39.94 44.19 13.18
N GLY A 4 38.74 43.96 13.73
CA GLY A 4 37.95 42.78 13.44
C GLY A 4 37.49 42.84 11.98
N GLY A 5 37.84 41.79 11.22
CA GLY A 5 37.35 41.56 9.87
C GLY A 5 35.93 40.99 9.97
N ASP A 6 34.95 41.84 9.77
CA ASP A 6 33.53 41.50 9.71
C ASP A 6 33.21 41.05 8.27
N ASP A 7 33.55 39.81 7.94
CA ASP A 7 33.22 39.17 6.65
C ASP A 7 31.69 38.95 6.57
N LYS A 8 30.98 40.00 6.16
CA LYS A 8 29.56 39.92 5.83
C LYS A 8 29.37 39.34 4.44
N PRO A 9 28.54 38.30 4.23
CA PRO A 9 28.22 37.82 2.90
C PRO A 9 27.57 38.93 2.08
N LEU A 10 28.02 39.08 0.82
CA LEU A 10 27.81 40.24 -0.07
C LEU A 10 26.36 40.51 -0.52
N TRP A 11 25.35 39.80 0.01
CA TRP A 11 23.94 40.12 -0.24
C TRP A 11 23.01 39.51 0.83
N THR A 12 23.03 40.01 2.07
CA THR A 12 21.87 39.79 2.95
C THR A 12 20.70 40.65 2.45
N LEU A 13 19.79 40.05 1.68
CA LEU A 13 18.52 40.67 1.32
C LEU A 13 17.75 41.00 2.61
N LYS A 14 17.58 42.29 2.90
CA LYS A 14 16.81 42.74 4.05
C LYS A 14 15.33 42.71 3.68
N PRO A 15 14.47 42.02 4.45
CA PRO A 15 13.03 42.04 4.20
C PRO A 15 12.46 43.45 4.44
N PRO A 16 11.30 43.79 3.84
CA PRO A 16 10.48 42.94 2.95
C PRO A 16 10.95 42.97 1.48
N LEU A 17 10.89 41.82 0.80
CA LEU A 17 11.29 41.66 -0.61
C LEU A 17 10.31 42.28 -1.61
N GLN A 18 9.09 42.58 -1.16
CA GLN A 18 8.09 43.32 -1.92
C GLN A 18 7.79 44.63 -1.22
N ASN A 19 7.51 45.67 -1.99
CA ASN A 19 7.01 46.91 -1.45
C ASN A 19 5.58 46.68 -0.91
N SER A 20 5.46 46.40 0.39
CA SER A 20 4.17 46.24 1.07
C SER A 20 3.50 47.58 1.39
N SER A 21 4.16 48.70 1.07
CA SER A 21 3.51 50.01 1.07
C SER A 21 2.65 50.14 -0.18
N SER A 22 1.34 49.94 -0.02
CA SER A 22 0.37 50.50 -0.97
C SER A 22 0.26 52.00 -0.68
N PRO A 23 0.53 52.89 -1.65
CA PRO A 23 0.22 54.31 -1.52
C PRO A 23 -1.24 54.51 -1.11
N LEU A 24 -1.53 55.58 -0.35
CA LEU A 24 -2.90 55.94 0.09
C LEU A 24 -3.81 56.38 -1.06
N ASP A 25 -3.30 56.40 -2.30
CA ASP A 25 -3.88 57.06 -3.46
C ASP A 25 -5.18 56.42 -4.00
N GLN A 26 -5.68 55.34 -3.40
CA GLN A 26 -6.92 54.64 -3.81
C GLN A 26 -7.84 54.32 -2.63
N GLU A 27 -7.94 55.21 -1.64
CA GLU A 27 -8.86 55.03 -0.51
C GLU A 27 -10.33 55.26 -0.92
N PRO A 28 -11.22 54.25 -0.79
CA PRO A 28 -12.63 54.42 -1.10
C PRO A 28 -13.36 55.22 0.00
N VAL A 29 -14.18 56.19 -0.40
CA VAL A 29 -14.89 57.12 0.52
C VAL A 29 -16.02 56.44 1.31
N GLU A 30 -16.57 55.34 0.81
CA GLU A 30 -17.69 54.63 1.43
C GLU A 30 -17.23 53.77 2.62
N VAL A 31 -17.83 53.98 3.80
CA VAL A 31 -17.39 53.40 5.09
C VAL A 31 -17.23 51.88 5.06
N GLN A 32 -18.16 51.15 4.42
CA GLN A 32 -18.09 49.69 4.33
C GLN A 32 -16.94 49.22 3.42
N LYS A 33 -16.65 49.95 2.34
CA LYS A 33 -15.55 49.65 1.41
C LYS A 33 -14.21 50.03 2.01
N LEU A 34 -14.16 51.12 2.78
CA LEU A 34 -12.96 51.58 3.50
C LEU A 34 -12.51 50.55 4.53
N ARG A 35 -13.43 49.99 5.32
CA ARG A 35 -13.12 48.92 6.28
C ARG A 35 -12.53 47.69 5.58
N ARG A 36 -13.16 47.21 4.50
CA ARG A 36 -12.64 46.06 3.73
C ARG A 36 -11.27 46.34 3.12
N TRP A 37 -11.08 47.53 2.56
CA TRP A 37 -9.81 47.98 2.00
C TRP A 37 -8.69 48.01 3.06
N GLN A 38 -8.99 48.48 4.27
CA GLN A 38 -8.04 48.45 5.39
C GLN A 38 -7.72 47.01 5.83
N GLU A 39 -8.73 46.14 5.95
CA GLU A 39 -8.58 44.73 6.30
C GLU A 39 -7.71 43.99 5.26
N GLU A 40 -7.95 44.20 3.96
CA GLU A 40 -7.17 43.64 2.85
C GLU A 40 -5.73 44.16 2.85
N ARG A 41 -5.51 45.44 3.15
CA ARG A 41 -4.18 46.04 3.24
C ARG A 41 -3.36 45.44 4.38
N VAL A 42 -3.98 45.31 5.56
CA VAL A 42 -3.35 44.68 6.72
C VAL A 42 -3.04 43.21 6.42
N ALA A 43 -3.97 42.48 5.81
CA ALA A 43 -3.76 41.10 5.40
C ALA A 43 -2.60 40.96 4.40
N LYS A 44 -2.51 41.85 3.40
CA LYS A 44 -1.42 41.87 2.41
C LYS A 44 -0.07 42.16 3.06
N LYS A 45 0.00 43.13 3.98
CA LYS A 45 1.22 43.44 4.72
C LYS A 45 1.66 42.25 5.57
N LEU A 46 0.75 41.69 6.38
CA LEU A 46 1.03 40.52 7.21
C LEU A 46 1.54 39.36 6.34
N ARG A 47 0.89 39.08 5.22
CA ARG A 47 1.32 38.03 4.29
C ARG A 47 2.74 38.27 3.76
N SER A 48 3.07 39.49 3.34
CA SER A 48 4.42 39.82 2.86
C SER A 48 5.48 39.69 3.96
N ASP A 49 5.16 40.16 5.18
CA ASP A 49 6.05 40.04 6.33
C ASP A 49 6.27 38.56 6.68
N TYR A 50 5.21 37.74 6.68
CA TYR A 50 5.29 36.29 6.86
C TYR A 50 6.12 35.61 5.78
N GLU A 51 5.85 35.87 4.49
CA GLU A 51 6.61 35.30 3.37
C GLU A 51 8.11 35.65 3.50
N SER A 52 8.42 36.90 3.83
CA SER A 52 9.80 37.36 3.99
C SER A 52 10.50 36.70 5.19
N ALA A 53 9.81 36.54 6.32
CA ALA A 53 10.34 35.85 7.50
C ALA A 53 10.60 34.37 7.20
N THR A 54 9.72 33.71 6.42
CA THR A 54 9.92 32.30 6.04
C THR A 54 11.13 32.10 5.12
N LEU A 55 11.36 33.01 4.17
CA LEU A 55 12.53 32.95 3.28
C LEU A 55 13.82 33.21 4.04
N HIS A 56 13.85 34.22 4.92
CA HIS A 56 15.02 34.50 5.74
C HIS A 56 15.38 33.31 6.65
N LEU A 57 14.37 32.67 7.24
CA LEU A 57 14.56 31.45 8.02
C LEU A 57 15.15 30.33 7.15
N ALA A 58 14.66 30.14 5.93
CA ALA A 58 15.20 29.14 5.00
C ALA A 58 16.67 29.41 4.66
N ASP A 59 17.05 30.66 4.41
CA ASP A 59 18.44 31.03 4.14
C ASP A 59 19.36 30.78 5.33
N LEU A 60 18.93 31.14 6.54
CA LEU A 60 19.69 30.86 7.77
C LEU A 60 19.87 29.35 8.00
N ILE A 61 18.83 28.55 7.73
CA ILE A 61 18.93 27.10 7.78
C ILE A 61 19.96 26.63 6.76
N ASN A 62 19.85 27.05 5.50
CA ASN A 62 20.75 26.62 4.43
C ASN A 62 22.20 26.99 4.71
N ALA A 63 22.46 28.19 5.23
CA ALA A 63 23.79 28.64 5.62
C ALA A 63 24.38 27.86 6.80
N SER A 64 23.53 27.24 7.64
CA SER A 64 23.93 26.47 8.83
C SER A 64 23.86 24.95 8.65
N LEU A 65 23.53 24.45 7.45
CA LEU A 65 23.40 23.01 7.19
C LEU A 65 24.70 22.22 7.40
N LEU A 66 25.85 22.86 7.19
CA LEU A 66 27.19 22.27 7.33
C LEU A 66 27.79 22.44 8.74
N ALA A 67 27.03 23.03 9.68
CA ALA A 67 27.50 23.11 11.05
C ALA A 67 27.59 21.69 11.67
N PRO A 68 28.66 21.38 12.42
CA PRO A 68 28.80 20.07 13.04
C PRO A 68 27.72 19.86 14.09
N LEU A 69 27.00 18.74 14.02
CA LEU A 69 25.94 18.39 14.96
C LEU A 69 25.87 16.86 15.12
N ARG A 70 25.98 16.37 16.36
CA ARG A 70 26.04 14.93 16.64
C ARG A 70 24.79 14.42 17.35
N ILE A 71 24.34 13.21 17.01
CA ILE A 71 23.21 12.57 17.70
C ILE A 71 23.74 11.84 18.93
N ALA A 72 23.32 12.26 20.13
CA ALA A 72 23.65 11.59 21.38
C ALA A 72 22.68 10.45 21.68
N SER A 73 21.38 10.75 21.71
CA SER A 73 20.35 9.77 22.04
C SER A 73 19.07 9.97 21.22
N VAL A 74 18.30 8.89 21.09
CA VAL A 74 16.97 8.91 20.47
C VAL A 74 15.95 8.41 21.47
N ARG A 75 14.93 9.21 21.74
CA ARG A 75 13.87 8.93 22.72
C ARG A 75 12.51 8.96 22.03
N VAL A 76 11.71 7.94 22.26
CA VAL A 76 10.31 7.88 21.78
C VAL A 76 9.38 7.97 22.98
N GLU A 77 8.63 9.05 23.08
CA GLU A 77 7.66 9.31 24.14
C GLU A 77 6.24 8.97 23.67
N GLY A 78 5.41 8.42 24.57
CA GLY A 78 4.00 8.10 24.29
C GLY A 78 3.74 6.73 23.64
N ALA A 79 4.78 5.93 23.42
CA ALA A 79 4.71 4.57 22.88
C ALA A 79 4.56 3.49 23.98
N HIS A 80 3.50 3.55 24.78
CA HIS A 80 3.32 2.68 25.95
C HIS A 80 2.96 1.22 25.60
N LYS A 81 2.29 0.98 24.48
CA LYS A 81 1.82 -0.36 24.05
C LYS A 81 2.80 -1.04 23.10
N THR A 82 3.82 -0.32 22.66
CA THR A 82 4.81 -0.77 21.68
C THR A 82 6.05 -1.28 22.41
N ARG A 83 6.65 -2.38 21.94
CA ARG A 83 7.83 -2.96 22.55
C ARG A 83 9.06 -2.07 22.32
N PRO A 84 9.89 -1.83 23.36
CA PRO A 84 11.17 -1.14 23.18
C PRO A 84 12.09 -1.84 22.19
N SER A 85 12.07 -3.19 22.17
CA SER A 85 12.86 -3.99 21.22
C SER A 85 12.47 -3.74 19.77
N PHE A 86 11.18 -3.50 19.49
CA PHE A 86 10.70 -3.17 18.15
C PHE A 86 11.11 -1.76 17.73
N LEU A 87 11.03 -0.78 18.65
CA LEU A 87 11.53 0.56 18.39
C LEU A 87 13.04 0.55 18.10
N GLY A 88 13.81 -0.22 18.87
CA GLY A 88 15.24 -0.46 18.60
C GLY A 88 15.48 -1.14 17.25
N PHE A 89 14.65 -2.13 16.89
CA PHE A 89 14.72 -2.80 15.58
C PHE A 89 14.55 -1.84 14.41
N LEU A 90 13.65 -0.85 14.52
CA LEU A 90 13.44 0.17 13.48
C LEU A 90 14.56 1.23 13.46
N ILE A 91 14.97 1.70 14.64
CA ILE A 91 15.79 2.92 14.77
C ILE A 91 17.30 2.60 14.72
N ASN A 92 17.76 1.51 15.34
CA ASN A 92 19.19 1.19 15.46
C ASN A 92 19.91 1.14 14.11
N PRO A 93 19.35 0.55 13.03
CA PRO A 93 20.02 0.53 11.73
C PRO A 93 20.23 1.91 11.10
N ILE A 94 19.42 2.91 11.48
CA ILE A 94 19.56 4.29 11.00
C ILE A 94 20.67 5.03 11.75
N ILE A 95 20.85 4.74 13.04
CA ILE A 95 21.87 5.36 13.89
C ILE A 95 23.24 4.71 13.67
N SER A 96 23.27 3.42 13.31
CA SER A 96 24.48 2.58 13.27
C SER A 96 25.36 2.62 12.00
N PRO A 97 25.12 3.36 10.90
CA PRO A 97 26.05 3.35 9.78
C PRO A 97 27.19 4.36 9.99
N ASN A 98 28.38 3.84 10.27
CA ASN A 98 29.70 4.48 10.13
C ASN A 98 29.89 5.86 10.79
N SER A 99 29.79 5.90 12.12
CA SER A 99 30.07 7.11 12.93
C SER A 99 31.53 7.61 12.87
N GLU A 100 32.44 6.90 12.19
CA GLU A 100 33.85 7.28 12.10
C GLU A 100 34.27 7.92 10.77
N GLU A 101 33.54 7.67 9.66
CA GLU A 101 33.99 8.09 8.32
C GLU A 101 33.33 9.38 7.80
N HIS A 102 32.20 9.80 8.37
CA HIS A 102 31.49 11.01 7.94
C HIS A 102 31.21 11.96 9.12
N PRO A 103 31.64 13.24 9.04
CA PRO A 103 31.23 14.23 10.03
C PRO A 103 29.70 14.36 10.02
N GLN A 104 29.10 14.25 11.21
CA GLN A 104 27.67 14.48 11.35
C GLN A 104 27.42 15.98 11.32
N ASP A 105 26.67 16.42 10.31
CA ASP A 105 26.27 17.81 10.11
C ASP A 105 24.79 17.99 10.41
N VAL A 106 24.34 19.24 10.61
CA VAL A 106 22.92 19.58 10.78
C VAL A 106 22.06 18.96 9.68
N GLN A 107 22.51 18.97 8.42
CA GLN A 107 21.81 18.32 7.32
C GLN A 107 21.55 16.84 7.57
N THR A 108 22.58 16.09 7.95
CA THR A 108 22.50 14.65 8.22
C THR A 108 21.56 14.35 9.39
N VAL A 109 21.61 15.15 10.46
CA VAL A 109 20.69 15.03 11.61
C VAL A 109 19.23 15.30 11.20
N LEU A 110 18.99 16.30 10.34
CA LEU A 110 17.64 16.58 9.84
C LEU A 110 17.10 15.47 8.93
N HIS A 111 17.93 14.93 8.04
CA HIS A 111 17.53 13.80 7.17
C HIS A 111 17.26 12.53 7.97
N THR A 112 18.11 12.19 8.94
CA THR A 112 17.89 11.04 9.84
C THR A 112 16.63 11.21 10.67
N THR A 113 16.39 12.40 11.23
CA THR A 113 15.15 12.73 11.96
C THR A 113 13.91 12.53 11.09
N ARG A 114 13.94 13.02 9.84
CA ARG A 114 12.84 12.83 8.88
C ARG A 114 12.64 11.36 8.54
N ARG A 115 13.72 10.60 8.32
CA ARG A 115 13.68 9.17 8.00
C ARG A 115 13.06 8.36 9.15
N ILE A 116 13.47 8.62 10.40
CA ILE A 116 12.88 7.96 11.58
C ILE A 116 11.40 8.33 11.72
N SER A 117 11.05 9.61 11.54
CA SER A 117 9.66 10.05 11.59
C SER A 117 8.79 9.35 10.54
N ASP A 118 9.29 9.22 9.31
CA ASP A 118 8.61 8.52 8.21
C ASP A 118 8.45 7.03 8.53
N LEU A 119 9.51 6.34 9.01
CA LEU A 119 9.40 4.94 9.42
C LEU A 119 8.37 4.74 10.55
N LEU A 120 8.36 5.59 11.58
CA LEU A 120 7.38 5.50 12.66
C LEU A 120 5.95 5.72 12.14
N GLN A 121 5.75 6.59 11.14
CA GLN A 121 4.45 6.78 10.50
C GLN A 121 4.06 5.58 9.63
N ARG A 122 5.00 5.03 8.85
CA ARG A 122 4.81 3.83 8.00
C ARG A 122 4.45 2.59 8.80
N ALA A 123 4.86 2.50 10.06
CA ALA A 123 4.52 1.38 10.95
C ALA A 123 3.02 1.24 11.27
N ASP A 124 2.17 2.21 10.90
CA ASP A 124 0.71 2.26 11.11
C ASP A 124 0.24 2.05 12.57
N ILE A 125 1.13 2.19 13.55
CA ILE A 125 0.82 2.06 14.99
C ILE A 125 0.58 3.42 15.67
N PHE A 126 1.04 4.52 15.08
CA PHE A 126 0.88 5.87 15.62
C PHE A 126 -0.11 6.69 14.79
N HIS A 127 -0.92 7.51 15.47
CA HIS A 127 -1.84 8.47 14.88
C HIS A 127 -1.09 9.73 14.43
N ALA A 128 -0.14 10.18 15.25
CA ALA A 128 0.72 11.31 14.97
C ALA A 128 2.08 11.07 15.59
N VAL A 129 3.12 11.51 14.88
CA VAL A 129 4.52 11.49 15.33
C VAL A 129 5.05 12.91 15.12
N SER A 130 5.55 13.51 16.19
CA SER A 130 6.19 14.84 16.15
C SER A 130 7.62 14.72 16.67
N ALA A 131 8.58 15.20 15.87
CA ALA A 131 9.99 15.17 16.22
C ALA A 131 10.41 16.51 16.83
N ARG A 132 11.23 16.46 17.88
CA ARG A 132 11.90 17.60 18.50
C ARG A 132 13.38 17.30 18.59
N ILE A 133 14.19 18.30 18.27
CA ILE A 133 15.64 18.24 18.43
C ILE A 133 15.96 19.09 19.65
N GLU A 134 16.44 18.46 20.71
CA GLU A 134 16.81 19.11 21.96
C GLU A 134 18.31 19.00 22.16
N ARG A 135 18.92 19.99 22.83
CA ARG A 135 20.32 19.88 23.22
C ARG A 135 20.46 18.78 24.26
N SER A 136 21.51 17.95 24.15
CA SER A 136 21.72 16.88 25.12
C SER A 136 21.94 17.45 26.52
N LYS A 137 21.32 16.80 27.51
CA LYS A 137 21.45 17.16 28.93
C LYS A 137 22.57 16.38 29.62
N ASP A 138 23.12 15.37 28.97
CA ASP A 138 24.17 14.53 29.52
C ASP A 138 25.54 15.21 29.35
N GLU A 139 26.22 15.41 30.47
CA GLU A 139 27.55 16.04 30.53
C GLU A 139 28.66 15.19 29.87
N LEU A 140 28.35 13.92 29.56
CA LEU A 140 29.25 12.98 28.88
C LEU A 140 29.42 13.28 27.38
N PHE A 141 28.52 14.09 26.80
CA PHE A 141 28.56 14.42 25.38
C PHE A 141 29.11 15.83 25.11
N PRO A 142 29.77 16.05 23.96
CA PRO A 142 30.20 17.39 23.54
C PRO A 142 29.03 18.39 23.47
N ALA A 143 29.34 19.68 23.53
CA ALA A 143 28.35 20.75 23.46
C ALA A 143 27.46 20.72 22.20
N ASP A 144 27.98 20.12 21.12
CA ASP A 144 27.35 20.00 19.79
C ASP A 144 26.47 18.75 19.67
N ALA A 145 26.20 18.05 20.77
CA ALA A 145 25.38 16.86 20.80
C ALA A 145 23.90 17.17 21.05
N VAL A 146 23.03 16.49 20.32
CA VAL A 146 21.57 16.64 20.39
C VAL A 146 20.86 15.32 20.66
N ASP A 147 19.77 15.42 21.39
CA ASP A 147 18.83 14.36 21.65
C ASP A 147 17.63 14.50 20.70
N LEU A 148 17.29 13.42 20.01
CA LEU A 148 16.10 13.35 19.15
C LEU A 148 14.92 12.81 19.95
N VAL A 149 13.95 13.67 20.24
CA VAL A 149 12.75 13.32 21.02
C VAL A 149 11.54 13.23 20.09
N PHE A 150 11.05 12.02 19.89
CA PHE A 150 9.84 11.73 19.12
C PHE A 150 8.64 11.58 20.05
N LYS A 151 7.71 12.54 20.01
CA LYS A 151 6.42 12.44 20.69
C LYS A 151 5.43 11.75 19.78
N ALA A 152 5.08 10.52 20.12
CA ALA A 152 4.18 9.66 19.37
C ALA A 152 2.86 9.45 20.12
N ARG A 153 1.73 9.46 19.38
CA ARG A 153 0.41 9.13 19.92
C ARG A 153 -0.05 7.81 19.32
N GLU A 154 -0.15 6.75 20.12
CA GLU A 154 -0.56 5.43 19.65
C GLU A 154 -2.03 5.39 19.16
N LYS A 155 -2.27 4.60 18.11
CA LYS A 155 -3.60 4.28 17.59
C LYS A 155 -4.35 3.32 18.51
N GLY A 156 -5.67 3.28 18.35
CA GLY A 156 -6.51 2.27 18.98
C GLY A 156 -6.15 0.86 18.47
N ARG A 157 -6.11 -0.13 19.38
CA ARG A 157 -5.79 -1.52 19.06
C ARG A 157 -6.90 -2.18 18.25
N PHE A 158 -8.15 -1.98 18.66
CA PHE A 158 -9.30 -2.65 18.05
C PHE A 158 -9.92 -1.77 16.96
N TYR A 159 -10.21 -2.39 15.83
CA TYR A 159 -10.91 -1.78 14.71
C TYR A 159 -11.97 -2.76 14.23
N LEU A 160 -13.22 -2.30 14.16
CA LEU A 160 -14.33 -3.09 13.66
C LEU A 160 -14.98 -2.29 12.53
N LYS A 161 -15.12 -2.91 11.37
CA LYS A 161 -15.78 -2.35 10.20
C LYS A 161 -16.83 -3.33 9.72
N THR A 162 -18.08 -2.90 9.72
CA THR A 162 -19.18 -3.60 9.04
C THR A 162 -19.49 -2.85 7.77
N SER A 163 -19.65 -3.55 6.65
CA SER A 163 -19.92 -2.93 5.35
C SER A 163 -20.88 -3.80 4.57
N THR A 164 -21.81 -3.16 3.86
CA THR A 164 -22.72 -3.84 2.96
C THR A 164 -22.43 -3.32 1.56
N GLU A 165 -22.07 -4.21 0.66
CA GLU A 165 -21.76 -3.92 -0.73
C GLU A 165 -22.90 -4.44 -1.60
N LEU A 166 -23.40 -3.58 -2.48
CA LEU A 166 -24.42 -3.92 -3.47
C LEU A 166 -23.87 -3.54 -4.85
N GLY A 167 -23.69 -4.52 -5.74
CA GLY A 167 -23.12 -4.28 -7.06
C GLY A 167 -23.14 -5.53 -7.94
N ASN A 168 -23.22 -5.35 -9.27
CA ASN A 168 -23.20 -6.45 -10.24
C ASN A 168 -24.24 -7.57 -9.99
N ASN A 169 -25.48 -7.21 -9.62
CA ASN A 169 -26.53 -8.17 -9.19
C ASN A 169 -26.16 -9.04 -7.98
N GLU A 170 -25.14 -8.65 -7.23
CA GLU A 170 -24.70 -9.31 -6.02
C GLU A 170 -24.85 -8.36 -4.84
N GLY A 171 -25.36 -8.90 -3.74
CA GLY A 171 -25.35 -8.25 -2.44
C GLY A 171 -24.44 -9.04 -1.52
N SER A 172 -23.53 -8.36 -0.82
CA SER A 172 -22.74 -8.97 0.22
C SER A 172 -22.66 -8.09 1.45
N ALA A 173 -22.71 -8.72 2.62
CA ALA A 173 -22.45 -8.09 3.90
C ALA A 173 -21.10 -8.62 4.41
N SER A 174 -20.18 -7.72 4.72
CA SER A 174 -18.86 -8.04 5.25
C SER A 174 -18.65 -7.40 6.62
N ALA A 175 -17.95 -8.13 7.49
CA ALA A 175 -17.51 -7.68 8.80
C ALA A 175 -16.01 -7.95 8.91
N ILE A 176 -15.24 -6.92 9.21
CA ILE A 176 -13.79 -6.96 9.34
C ILE A 176 -13.43 -6.50 10.75
N GLY A 177 -12.83 -7.39 11.54
CA GLY A 177 -12.21 -7.08 12.81
C GLY A 177 -10.69 -7.06 12.65
N ARG A 178 -10.04 -5.99 13.08
CA ARG A 178 -8.58 -5.85 13.06
C ARG A 178 -8.06 -5.48 14.45
N ILE A 179 -7.05 -6.21 14.90
CA ILE A 179 -6.29 -5.95 16.12
C ILE A 179 -4.90 -5.50 15.68
N ARG A 180 -4.59 -4.21 15.89
CA ARG A 180 -3.27 -3.65 15.65
C ARG A 180 -2.38 -3.84 16.86
N ASN A 181 -1.10 -4.05 16.60
CA ASN A 181 -0.04 -4.13 17.59
C ASN A 181 -0.33 -5.25 18.62
N VAL A 182 -0.54 -6.47 18.14
CA VAL A 182 -0.94 -7.63 18.95
C VAL A 182 0.07 -7.90 20.05
N PHE A 183 1.35 -7.95 19.68
CA PHE A 183 2.43 -8.24 20.62
C PHE A 183 3.24 -6.99 20.97
N GLY A 184 3.16 -5.93 20.17
CA GLY A 184 3.90 -4.69 20.40
C GLY A 184 4.95 -4.42 19.32
N GLY A 185 5.01 -5.23 18.25
CA GLY A 185 5.93 -5.12 17.13
C GLY A 185 5.27 -4.72 15.81
N ALA A 186 4.21 -3.90 15.88
CA ALA A 186 3.38 -3.53 14.71
C ALA A 186 2.75 -4.74 13.99
N GLU A 187 2.55 -5.85 14.69
CA GLU A 187 1.84 -6.99 14.13
C GLU A 187 0.35 -6.68 14.04
N THR A 188 -0.30 -7.10 12.95
CA THR A 188 -1.75 -6.93 12.79
C THR A 188 -2.42 -8.28 12.62
N PHE A 189 -3.45 -8.53 13.41
CA PHE A 189 -4.35 -9.66 13.23
C PHE A 189 -5.65 -9.15 12.63
N GLU A 190 -6.06 -9.69 11.50
CA GLU A 190 -7.29 -9.32 10.81
C GLU A 190 -8.16 -10.56 10.59
N ALA A 191 -9.41 -10.49 11.03
CA ALA A 191 -10.44 -11.48 10.77
C ALA A 191 -11.53 -10.82 9.93
N SER A 192 -11.78 -11.33 8.73
CA SER A 192 -12.86 -10.89 7.86
C SER A 192 -13.84 -12.02 7.59
N MET A 193 -15.12 -11.70 7.69
CA MET A 193 -16.24 -12.59 7.38
C MET A 193 -17.13 -11.88 6.38
N SER A 194 -17.51 -12.56 5.30
CA SER A 194 -18.49 -12.02 4.35
C SER A 194 -19.57 -13.04 4.01
N LEU A 195 -20.78 -12.56 3.79
CA LEU A 195 -21.97 -13.32 3.42
C LEU A 195 -22.55 -12.66 2.18
N GLY A 196 -22.69 -13.40 1.08
CA GLY A 196 -23.24 -12.87 -0.16
C GLY A 196 -24.10 -13.87 -0.91
N THR A 197 -24.57 -13.47 -2.10
CA THR A 197 -25.41 -14.32 -2.97
C THR A 197 -24.58 -15.38 -3.70
N THR A 198 -23.57 -14.95 -4.47
CA THR A 198 -22.67 -15.85 -5.22
C THR A 198 -21.66 -16.53 -4.30
N THR A 199 -20.97 -15.73 -3.48
CA THR A 199 -20.11 -16.25 -2.39
C THR A 199 -20.95 -16.31 -1.12
N ARG A 200 -21.62 -17.45 -0.90
CA ARG A 200 -22.55 -17.66 0.22
C ARG A 200 -21.90 -17.35 1.56
N LYS A 201 -20.65 -17.79 1.75
CA LYS A 201 -19.87 -17.59 2.97
C LYS A 201 -18.40 -17.42 2.63
N SER A 202 -17.73 -16.43 3.21
CA SER A 202 -16.29 -16.33 3.25
C SER A 202 -15.81 -16.00 4.65
N PHE A 203 -14.69 -16.61 5.02
CA PHE A 203 -13.99 -16.38 6.27
C PHE A 203 -12.50 -16.29 5.94
N ASN A 204 -11.82 -15.32 6.52
CA ASN A 204 -10.37 -15.16 6.36
C ASN A 204 -9.81 -14.61 7.68
N ALA A 205 -8.77 -15.26 8.18
CA ALA A 205 -8.02 -14.84 9.36
C ALA A 205 -6.56 -14.70 8.94
N LEU A 206 -5.99 -13.51 9.13
CA LEU A 206 -4.67 -13.12 8.65
C LEU A 206 -3.87 -12.53 9.81
N PHE A 207 -2.65 -13.02 10.01
CA PHE A 207 -1.68 -12.43 10.92
C PHE A 207 -0.52 -11.91 10.09
N SER A 208 -0.25 -10.61 10.16
CA SER A 208 0.85 -9.95 9.44
C SER A 208 1.85 -9.33 10.41
N LEU A 209 3.12 -9.41 10.05
CA LEU A 209 4.24 -8.89 10.83
C LEU A 209 5.33 -8.31 9.91
N PRO A 210 5.93 -7.16 10.26
CA PRO A 210 7.08 -6.63 9.53
C PRO A 210 8.34 -7.47 9.79
N ILE A 211 9.09 -7.82 8.75
CA ILE A 211 10.32 -8.61 8.85
C ILE A 211 11.56 -7.72 8.79
N THR A 212 11.52 -6.63 8.04
CA THR A 212 12.65 -5.72 7.82
C THR A 212 12.51 -4.42 8.61
N PRO A 213 13.62 -3.82 9.10
CA PRO A 213 13.59 -2.53 9.80
C PRO A 213 13.01 -1.38 8.98
N ASP A 214 13.16 -1.46 7.65
CA ASP A 214 12.69 -0.44 6.71
C ASP A 214 11.19 -0.53 6.41
N LEU A 215 10.48 -1.50 7.01
CA LEU A 215 9.05 -1.74 6.83
C LEU A 215 8.62 -1.94 5.37
N SER A 216 9.56 -2.34 4.50
CA SER A 216 9.33 -2.67 3.09
C SER A 216 8.92 -4.13 2.90
N THR A 217 9.22 -5.01 3.88
CA THR A 217 8.93 -6.44 3.82
C THR A 217 8.02 -6.88 4.97
N TYR A 218 6.92 -7.54 4.63
CA TYR A 218 5.95 -8.13 5.56
C TYR A 218 5.81 -9.63 5.33
N ALA A 219 5.75 -10.40 6.42
CA ALA A 219 5.29 -11.78 6.41
C ALA A 219 3.82 -11.81 6.82
N GLU A 220 3.04 -12.66 6.17
CA GLU A 220 1.65 -12.90 6.50
C GLU A 220 1.39 -14.40 6.57
N ILE A 221 0.65 -14.84 7.58
CA ILE A 221 0.20 -16.22 7.73
C ILE A 221 -1.28 -16.17 8.05
N GLY A 222 -2.08 -16.94 7.33
CA GLY A 222 -3.52 -16.91 7.50
C GLY A 222 -4.22 -18.19 7.11
N ALA A 223 -5.44 -18.33 7.59
CA ALA A 223 -6.36 -19.39 7.23
C ALA A 223 -7.61 -18.78 6.60
N PHE A 224 -8.08 -19.39 5.53
CA PHE A 224 -9.27 -18.92 4.81
C PHE A 224 -10.21 -20.08 4.52
N GLY A 225 -11.49 -19.76 4.42
CA GLY A 225 -12.53 -20.68 4.03
C GLY A 225 -13.59 -19.94 3.23
N LEU A 226 -14.03 -20.51 2.12
CA LEU A 226 -15.10 -19.92 1.34
C LEU A 226 -16.02 -20.99 0.76
N SER A 227 -17.27 -20.61 0.54
CA SER A 227 -18.27 -21.43 -0.14
C SER A 227 -18.92 -20.59 -1.22
N ARG A 228 -18.77 -21.05 -2.46
CA ARG A 228 -19.27 -20.43 -3.68
C ARG A 228 -20.33 -21.30 -4.33
N ASP A 229 -21.34 -20.63 -4.88
CA ASP A 229 -22.39 -21.26 -5.65
C ASP A 229 -22.12 -21.00 -7.15
N TYR A 230 -21.93 -22.08 -7.91
CA TYR A 230 -21.76 -22.05 -9.36
C TYR A 230 -22.98 -22.62 -10.10
N SER A 231 -24.14 -22.68 -9.44
CA SER A 231 -25.38 -23.21 -10.01
C SER A 231 -25.78 -22.56 -11.35
N THR A 232 -25.43 -21.28 -11.54
CA THR A 232 -25.78 -20.50 -12.75
C THR A 232 -25.09 -20.96 -14.03
N PHE A 233 -23.89 -21.55 -13.96
CA PHE A 233 -23.13 -21.96 -15.15
C PHE A 233 -22.60 -23.40 -15.11
N ALA A 234 -22.26 -23.92 -13.92
CA ALA A 234 -21.73 -25.27 -13.74
C ALA A 234 -22.67 -26.20 -12.95
N SER A 235 -23.85 -25.71 -12.51
CA SER A 235 -24.83 -26.53 -11.78
C SER A 235 -24.25 -27.23 -10.53
N CYS A 236 -23.23 -26.62 -9.89
CA CYS A 236 -22.53 -27.17 -8.73
C CYS A 236 -22.21 -26.10 -7.68
N SER A 237 -21.78 -26.53 -6.50
CA SER A 237 -21.25 -25.66 -5.45
C SER A 237 -19.81 -26.05 -5.09
N GLU A 238 -19.01 -25.06 -4.75
CA GLU A 238 -17.61 -25.25 -4.36
C GLU A 238 -17.41 -24.78 -2.91
N SER A 239 -16.69 -25.57 -2.11
CA SER A 239 -16.18 -25.17 -0.81
C SER A 239 -14.67 -25.30 -0.76
N LEU A 240 -13.99 -24.23 -0.36
CA LEU A 240 -12.54 -24.20 -0.17
C LEU A 240 -12.23 -23.94 1.30
N ARG A 241 -11.20 -24.60 1.83
CA ARG A 241 -10.62 -24.36 3.15
C ARG A 241 -9.12 -24.48 3.02
N GLY A 242 -8.36 -23.50 3.47
CA GLY A 242 -6.92 -23.52 3.27
C GLY A 242 -6.16 -22.64 4.22
N VAL A 243 -4.85 -22.82 4.18
CA VAL A 243 -3.86 -22.00 4.87
C VAL A 243 -2.96 -21.38 3.83
N LYS A 244 -2.54 -20.14 4.07
CA LYS A 244 -1.67 -19.35 3.21
C LYS A 244 -0.55 -18.73 4.04
N ALA A 245 0.68 -18.91 3.59
CA ALA A 245 1.83 -18.15 4.05
C ALA A 245 2.30 -17.25 2.91
N LEU A 246 2.63 -15.99 3.20
CA LEU A 246 2.99 -14.97 2.22
C LEU A 246 4.18 -14.18 2.74
N VAL A 247 5.12 -13.87 1.88
CA VAL A 247 6.11 -12.81 2.08
C VAL A 247 5.91 -11.77 1.00
N ARG A 248 5.68 -10.53 1.41
CA ARG A 248 5.50 -9.37 0.53
C ARG A 248 6.64 -8.41 0.74
N HIS A 249 7.32 -8.03 -0.34
CA HIS A 249 8.36 -7.02 -0.35
C HIS A 249 8.04 -6.00 -1.42
N GLY A 250 8.01 -4.72 -1.10
CA GLY A 250 7.77 -3.72 -2.13
C GLY A 250 7.90 -2.29 -1.68
N GLU A 251 8.25 -1.46 -2.66
CA GLU A 251 8.20 0.00 -2.57
C GLU A 251 7.35 0.53 -3.73
N VAL A 252 6.75 1.70 -3.55
CA VAL A 252 5.91 2.34 -4.58
C VAL A 252 6.69 2.60 -5.87
N SER A 253 8.01 2.87 -5.78
CA SER A 253 8.90 3.17 -6.90
C SER A 253 9.29 1.94 -7.74
N THR A 254 9.52 0.79 -7.12
CA THR A 254 10.04 -0.42 -7.76
C THR A 254 8.94 -1.45 -8.04
N GLY A 255 7.82 -1.38 -7.33
CA GLY A 255 6.75 -2.38 -7.36
C GLY A 255 6.76 -3.29 -6.14
N SER A 256 5.70 -4.09 -6.00
CA SER A 256 5.49 -5.03 -4.91
C SER A 256 5.57 -6.47 -5.43
N HIS A 257 6.46 -7.23 -4.82
CA HIS A 257 6.73 -8.64 -5.02
C HIS A 257 6.08 -9.43 -3.88
N GLU A 258 5.29 -10.44 -4.23
CA GLU A 258 4.56 -11.27 -3.30
C GLU A 258 4.83 -12.73 -3.60
N LEU A 259 5.46 -13.44 -2.67
CA LEU A 259 5.68 -14.87 -2.76
C LEU A 259 4.79 -15.56 -1.72
N ALA A 260 3.88 -16.42 -2.18
CA ALA A 260 2.92 -17.09 -1.33
C ALA A 260 2.95 -18.60 -1.51
N TYR A 261 2.90 -19.35 -0.42
CA TYR A 261 2.63 -20.77 -0.41
C TYR A 261 1.23 -21.02 0.14
N GLN A 262 0.44 -21.86 -0.54
CA GLN A 262 -0.94 -22.15 -0.20
C GLN A 262 -1.17 -23.65 -0.16
N ALA A 263 -1.87 -24.10 0.87
CA ALA A 263 -2.38 -25.46 1.00
C ALA A 263 -3.90 -25.39 1.18
N VAL A 264 -4.63 -25.96 0.22
CA VAL A 264 -6.09 -25.80 0.11
C VAL A 264 -6.76 -27.15 -0.09
N LEU A 265 -7.76 -27.42 0.73
CA LEU A 265 -8.73 -28.48 0.54
C LEU A 265 -9.96 -27.91 -0.14
N ARG A 266 -10.36 -28.57 -1.23
CA ARG A 266 -11.44 -28.13 -2.12
C ARG A 266 -12.45 -29.24 -2.18
N ASN A 267 -13.73 -28.89 -2.19
CA ASN A 267 -14.80 -29.85 -2.28
C ASN A 267 -15.84 -29.34 -3.27
N ILE A 268 -16.06 -30.08 -4.35
CA ILE A 268 -17.14 -29.84 -5.29
C ILE A 268 -18.32 -30.72 -4.87
N GLY A 269 -19.45 -30.10 -4.57
CA GLY A 269 -20.64 -30.79 -4.09
C GLY A 269 -21.94 -30.08 -4.45
N SER A 270 -23.06 -30.55 -3.90
CA SER A 270 -24.41 -30.03 -4.16
C SER A 270 -24.72 -29.90 -5.65
N LEU A 271 -24.54 -31.00 -6.38
CA LEU A 271 -24.81 -31.09 -7.81
C LEU A 271 -26.31 -30.98 -8.07
N LEU A 272 -26.72 -30.10 -8.97
CA LEU A 272 -28.10 -30.08 -9.46
C LEU A 272 -28.36 -31.27 -10.41
N PRO A 273 -29.61 -31.73 -10.58
CA PRO A 273 -29.94 -32.80 -11.54
C PRO A 273 -29.48 -32.51 -12.97
N THR A 274 -29.43 -31.22 -13.34
CA THR A 274 -28.98 -30.71 -14.64
C THR A 274 -27.45 -30.68 -14.81
N ALA A 275 -26.68 -31.05 -13.79
CA ALA A 275 -25.22 -31.07 -13.87
C ALA A 275 -24.74 -32.07 -14.93
N SER A 276 -23.81 -31.63 -15.78
CA SER A 276 -23.25 -32.41 -16.85
C SER A 276 -22.32 -33.51 -16.33
N ILE A 277 -21.98 -34.47 -17.19
CA ILE A 277 -21.15 -35.62 -16.79
C ILE A 277 -19.75 -35.19 -16.34
N SER A 278 -19.13 -34.22 -17.03
CA SER A 278 -17.79 -33.74 -16.67
C SER A 278 -17.74 -33.09 -15.27
N ILE A 279 -18.81 -32.39 -14.87
CA ILE A 279 -18.92 -31.79 -13.53
C ILE A 279 -19.16 -32.87 -12.47
N ARG A 280 -19.93 -33.91 -12.80
CA ARG A 280 -20.15 -35.06 -11.91
C ARG A 280 -18.86 -35.86 -11.69
N GLU A 281 -18.02 -36.00 -12.71
CA GLU A 281 -16.69 -36.61 -12.61
C GLU A 281 -15.71 -35.78 -11.77
N CYS A 282 -15.83 -34.45 -11.81
CA CYS A 282 -15.03 -33.55 -10.98
C CYS A 282 -15.53 -33.45 -9.52
N ALA A 283 -16.64 -34.09 -9.18
CA ALA A 283 -17.22 -33.99 -7.85
C ALA A 283 -16.38 -34.72 -6.79
N GLY A 284 -16.37 -34.19 -5.57
CA GLY A 284 -15.60 -34.74 -4.47
C GLY A 284 -14.53 -33.79 -3.96
N GLN A 285 -13.65 -34.34 -3.12
CA GLN A 285 -12.60 -33.59 -2.46
C GLN A 285 -11.30 -33.66 -3.24
N THR A 286 -10.65 -32.50 -3.41
CA THR A 286 -9.31 -32.39 -3.98
C THR A 286 -8.44 -31.52 -3.10
N SER A 287 -7.18 -31.87 -2.99
CA SER A 287 -6.16 -31.13 -2.27
C SER A 287 -5.26 -30.39 -3.27
N LYS A 288 -4.84 -29.18 -2.91
CA LYS A 288 -3.96 -28.35 -3.73
C LYS A 288 -2.90 -27.71 -2.86
N SER A 289 -1.65 -28.00 -3.18
CA SER A 289 -0.50 -27.25 -2.69
C SER A 289 0.07 -26.43 -3.83
N SER A 290 0.20 -25.13 -3.67
CA SER A 290 0.75 -24.26 -4.71
C SER A 290 1.68 -23.18 -4.16
N LEU A 291 2.71 -22.89 -4.95
CA LEU A 291 3.60 -21.75 -4.78
C LEU A 291 3.22 -20.70 -5.82
N SER A 292 2.87 -19.51 -5.36
CA SER A 292 2.49 -18.38 -6.20
C SER A 292 3.47 -17.23 -6.06
N TYR A 293 3.80 -16.59 -7.17
CA TYR A 293 4.57 -15.36 -7.23
C TYR A 293 3.75 -14.28 -7.94
N THR A 294 3.57 -13.14 -7.29
CA THR A 294 2.86 -11.99 -7.85
C THR A 294 3.79 -10.79 -7.87
N TYR A 295 3.90 -10.14 -9.02
CA TYR A 295 4.54 -8.85 -9.17
C TYR A 295 3.47 -7.82 -9.52
N THR A 296 3.46 -6.71 -8.80
CA THR A 296 2.51 -5.61 -9.02
C THR A 296 3.25 -4.29 -9.10
N PHE A 297 3.02 -3.57 -10.19
CA PHE A 297 3.55 -2.23 -10.39
C PHE A 297 2.40 -1.30 -10.76
N ASP A 298 2.23 -0.21 -10.01
CA ASP A 298 1.15 0.76 -10.22
C ASP A 298 1.72 2.17 -10.17
N ASN A 299 1.82 2.81 -11.33
CA ASN A 299 2.27 4.19 -11.49
C ASN A 299 1.15 5.07 -12.08
N ARG A 300 -0.10 4.76 -11.74
CA ARG A 300 -1.25 5.60 -12.08
C ARG A 300 -1.32 6.80 -11.13
N ASP A 301 -1.75 7.92 -11.67
CA ASP A 301 -2.07 9.15 -10.93
C ASP A 301 -3.17 8.93 -9.89
N ASP A 302 -4.24 8.22 -10.27
CA ASP A 302 -5.32 7.79 -9.39
C ASP A 302 -5.60 6.30 -9.60
N ARG A 303 -5.85 5.58 -8.51
CA ARG A 303 -6.16 4.15 -8.51
C ARG A 303 -7.55 3.85 -9.07
N ILE A 304 -8.48 4.80 -8.99
CA ILE A 304 -9.89 4.60 -9.38
C ILE A 304 -10.13 5.17 -10.78
N THR A 305 -9.85 6.46 -10.99
CA THR A 305 -10.14 7.17 -12.25
C THR A 305 -8.86 7.56 -12.98
N GLY A 306 -7.81 6.74 -12.89
CA GLY A 306 -6.48 7.10 -13.36
C GLY A 306 -6.46 7.65 -14.79
N THR A 307 -6.08 8.91 -14.96
CA THR A 307 -6.03 9.60 -16.26
C THR A 307 -4.69 9.42 -16.96
N ARG A 308 -3.64 9.13 -16.19
CA ARG A 308 -2.29 8.94 -16.68
C ARG A 308 -1.57 7.86 -15.88
N GLY A 309 -0.96 6.94 -16.61
CA GLY A 309 -0.02 5.99 -16.06
C GLY A 309 -0.28 4.59 -16.54
N PHE A 310 0.34 3.63 -15.87
CA PHE A 310 0.12 2.22 -16.16
C PHE A 310 0.12 1.39 -14.90
N HIS A 311 -0.61 0.30 -14.95
CA HIS A 311 -0.69 -0.73 -13.94
C HIS A 311 -0.42 -2.07 -14.60
N THR A 312 0.58 -2.79 -14.07
CA THR A 312 0.94 -4.12 -14.53
C THR A 312 0.94 -5.05 -13.34
N LYS A 313 0.21 -6.15 -13.47
CA LYS A 313 0.18 -7.24 -12.51
C LYS A 313 0.53 -8.53 -13.23
N PHE A 314 1.52 -9.22 -12.72
CA PHE A 314 1.97 -10.51 -13.23
C PHE A 314 1.85 -11.54 -12.12
N PHE A 315 1.18 -12.64 -12.41
CA PHE A 315 0.89 -13.69 -11.45
C PHE A 315 1.36 -15.02 -12.04
N GLN A 316 2.15 -15.77 -11.28
CA GLN A 316 2.53 -17.13 -11.59
C GLN A 316 2.11 -18.02 -10.44
N GLU A 317 1.61 -19.21 -10.75
CA GLU A 317 1.28 -20.23 -9.78
C GLU A 317 1.77 -21.59 -10.28
N LEU A 318 2.58 -22.23 -9.44
CA LEU A 318 3.04 -23.59 -9.63
C LEU A 318 2.33 -24.48 -8.61
N ALA A 319 1.44 -25.35 -9.09
CA ALA A 319 0.80 -26.38 -8.30
C ALA A 319 1.39 -27.75 -8.65
N GLY A 320 1.61 -28.60 -7.65
CA GLY A 320 2.20 -29.92 -7.83
C GLY A 320 3.74 -29.90 -7.89
N LEU A 321 4.34 -30.82 -8.65
CA LEU A 321 5.81 -30.94 -8.82
C LEU A 321 6.60 -31.15 -7.51
N GLY A 322 6.11 -32.03 -6.63
CA GLY A 322 6.76 -32.39 -5.36
C GLY A 322 6.16 -31.72 -4.11
N LEU A 323 5.28 -30.72 -4.29
CA LEU A 323 4.54 -30.06 -3.19
C LEU A 323 3.32 -30.85 -2.69
N GLY A 324 3.00 -31.98 -3.36
CA GLY A 324 1.83 -32.81 -3.09
C GLY A 324 0.52 -32.19 -3.58
N GLY A 325 -0.56 -32.97 -3.43
CA GLY A 325 -1.90 -32.61 -3.86
C GLY A 325 -2.30 -33.20 -5.22
N ASP A 326 -3.59 -33.09 -5.54
CA ASP A 326 -4.20 -33.71 -6.72
C ASP A 326 -4.07 -32.83 -7.98
N ALA A 327 -3.77 -31.54 -7.80
CA ALA A 327 -3.55 -30.60 -8.90
C ALA A 327 -2.07 -30.49 -9.26
N SER A 328 -1.76 -30.58 -10.55
CA SER A 328 -0.41 -30.40 -11.10
C SER A 328 -0.43 -29.55 -12.35
N TYR A 329 -0.13 -28.26 -12.19
CA TYR A 329 -0.16 -27.30 -13.29
C TYR A 329 0.79 -26.13 -13.03
N PHE A 330 1.21 -25.47 -14.11
CA PHE A 330 1.80 -24.15 -14.09
C PHE A 330 0.80 -23.16 -14.71
N LYS A 331 0.49 -22.10 -13.99
CA LYS A 331 -0.46 -21.07 -14.41
C LYS A 331 0.24 -19.73 -14.39
N ALA A 332 0.10 -18.96 -15.46
CA ALA A 332 0.60 -17.60 -15.53
C ALA A 332 -0.51 -16.66 -16.03
N GLU A 333 -0.68 -15.52 -15.36
CA GLU A 333 -1.64 -14.48 -15.70
C GLU A 333 -0.94 -13.13 -15.75
N THR A 334 -1.27 -12.32 -16.75
CA THR A 334 -0.80 -10.93 -16.86
C THR A 334 -2.00 -10.01 -17.03
N GLU A 335 -2.09 -8.99 -16.19
CA GLU A 335 -3.06 -7.91 -16.30
C GLU A 335 -2.30 -6.60 -16.53
N ASN A 336 -2.60 -5.91 -17.61
CA ASN A 336 -2.02 -4.64 -17.97
C ASN A 336 -3.13 -3.62 -18.19
N HIS A 337 -2.96 -2.44 -17.62
CA HIS A 337 -3.85 -1.31 -17.80
C HIS A 337 -3.01 -0.08 -18.08
N VAL A 338 -3.31 0.64 -19.15
CA VAL A 338 -2.61 1.86 -19.55
C VAL A 338 -3.64 2.94 -19.79
N SER A 339 -3.51 4.07 -19.09
CA SER A 339 -4.36 5.23 -19.31
C SER A 339 -3.55 6.43 -19.74
N ARG A 340 -4.08 7.17 -20.71
CA ARG A 340 -3.45 8.39 -21.24
C ARG A 340 -4.50 9.43 -21.62
N SER A 341 -4.35 10.63 -21.07
CA SER A 341 -5.08 11.81 -21.51
C SER A 341 -4.62 12.21 -22.92
N VAL A 342 -5.56 12.29 -23.87
CA VAL A 342 -5.29 12.69 -25.26
C VAL A 342 -5.66 14.16 -25.49
N LEU A 343 -6.81 14.58 -24.96
CA LEU A 343 -7.32 15.95 -24.98
C LEU A 343 -7.72 16.37 -23.56
N PRO A 344 -7.86 17.68 -23.27
CA PRO A 344 -8.42 18.12 -21.99
C PRO A 344 -9.80 17.50 -21.76
N GLY A 345 -9.93 16.69 -20.71
CA GLY A 345 -11.18 15.98 -20.38
C GLY A 345 -11.43 14.66 -21.13
N VAL A 346 -10.55 14.25 -22.04
CA VAL A 346 -10.67 12.96 -22.76
C VAL A 346 -9.48 12.06 -22.43
N THR A 347 -9.78 10.94 -21.77
CA THR A 347 -8.82 9.90 -21.42
C THR A 347 -9.12 8.64 -22.21
N VAL A 348 -8.08 8.05 -22.81
CA VAL A 348 -8.15 6.73 -23.44
C VAL A 348 -7.48 5.73 -22.50
N ALA A 349 -8.14 4.61 -22.22
CA ALA A 349 -7.64 3.58 -21.32
C ALA A 349 -7.70 2.21 -22.00
N LEU A 350 -6.54 1.56 -22.15
CA LEU A 350 -6.42 0.22 -22.71
C LEU A 350 -6.21 -0.78 -21.57
N SER A 351 -6.99 -1.85 -21.52
CA SER A 351 -6.79 -2.95 -20.56
C SER A 351 -6.62 -4.29 -21.28
N ALA A 352 -5.57 -5.03 -20.97
CA ALA A 352 -5.30 -6.34 -21.53
C ALA A 352 -5.09 -7.36 -20.40
N CYS A 353 -5.82 -8.47 -20.46
CA CYS A 353 -5.62 -9.62 -19.57
C CYS A 353 -5.23 -10.82 -20.43
N SER A 354 -4.13 -11.49 -20.08
CA SER A 354 -3.73 -12.75 -20.70
C SER A 354 -3.50 -13.81 -19.63
N GLY A 355 -3.75 -15.07 -19.98
CA GLY A 355 -3.59 -16.18 -19.06
C GLY A 355 -3.22 -17.46 -19.80
N VAL A 356 -2.32 -18.25 -19.24
CA VAL A 356 -1.99 -19.59 -19.73
C VAL A 356 -2.04 -20.58 -18.57
N LEU A 357 -2.64 -21.74 -18.83
CA LEU A 357 -2.63 -22.89 -17.92
C LEU A 357 -1.98 -24.06 -18.64
N TRP A 358 -0.90 -24.55 -18.06
CA TRP A 358 -0.09 -25.65 -18.58
C TRP A 358 -0.14 -26.83 -17.61
N GLY A 359 -0.61 -27.99 -18.06
CA GLY A 359 -0.61 -29.23 -17.26
C GLY A 359 0.80 -29.82 -17.16
N LEU A 360 1.31 -30.05 -15.94
CA LEU A 360 2.66 -30.60 -15.75
C LEU A 360 2.69 -32.14 -15.78
N LEU A 361 1.56 -32.77 -15.45
CA LEU A 361 1.37 -34.21 -15.52
C LEU A 361 0.38 -34.55 -16.64
N PRO A 362 0.38 -35.80 -17.16
CA PRO A 362 -0.58 -36.27 -18.16
C PRO A 362 -1.99 -36.51 -17.55
N ALA A 363 -2.47 -35.56 -16.74
CA ALA A 363 -3.79 -35.55 -16.14
C ALA A 363 -4.54 -34.30 -16.63
N PRO A 364 -5.87 -34.39 -16.86
CA PRO A 364 -6.67 -33.24 -17.23
C PRO A 364 -6.67 -32.19 -16.10
N SER A 365 -6.75 -30.91 -16.47
CA SER A 365 -6.89 -29.83 -15.49
C SER A 365 -8.21 -29.96 -14.74
N LEU A 366 -8.17 -29.78 -13.41
CA LEU A 366 -9.37 -29.81 -12.57
C LEU A 366 -10.23 -28.57 -12.81
N PHE A 367 -11.55 -28.71 -12.67
CA PHE A 367 -12.51 -27.63 -12.90
C PHE A 367 -12.19 -26.32 -12.13
N PRO A 368 -11.81 -26.34 -10.83
CA PRO A 368 -11.48 -25.13 -10.08
C PRO A 368 -10.26 -24.35 -10.58
N ASP A 369 -9.36 -25.02 -11.32
CA ASP A 369 -8.10 -24.42 -11.75
C ASP A 369 -8.23 -23.72 -13.12
N ARG A 370 -9.30 -24.01 -13.86
CA ARG A 370 -9.55 -23.48 -15.20
C ARG A 370 -9.96 -22.00 -15.17
N PHE A 371 -9.64 -21.30 -16.25
CA PHE A 371 -10.08 -19.92 -16.46
C PHE A 371 -11.59 -19.86 -16.75
N GLN A 372 -12.30 -19.00 -16.02
CA GLN A 372 -13.71 -18.71 -16.23
C GLN A 372 -13.84 -17.30 -16.82
N LEU A 373 -14.39 -17.19 -18.02
CA LEU A 373 -14.45 -15.94 -18.77
C LEU A 373 -15.90 -15.52 -19.05
N GLY A 374 -16.14 -14.21 -19.02
CA GLY A 374 -17.46 -13.60 -19.18
C GLY A 374 -17.98 -12.99 -17.87
N GLY A 375 -18.84 -11.98 -18.00
CA GLY A 375 -19.37 -11.19 -16.90
C GLY A 375 -18.84 -9.75 -16.88
N PRO A 376 -19.32 -8.92 -15.95
CA PRO A 376 -19.06 -7.47 -15.96
C PRO A 376 -17.59 -7.10 -15.77
N LEU A 377 -16.82 -7.95 -15.05
CA LEU A 377 -15.41 -7.69 -14.72
C LEU A 377 -14.43 -8.25 -15.78
N SER A 378 -14.82 -9.29 -16.51
CA SER A 378 -14.04 -9.82 -17.64
C SER A 378 -14.64 -9.30 -18.95
N VAL A 379 -15.22 -10.12 -19.81
CA VAL A 379 -15.81 -9.65 -21.08
C VAL A 379 -17.25 -9.18 -20.85
N ARG A 380 -17.44 -7.85 -20.88
CA ARG A 380 -18.78 -7.23 -20.77
C ARG A 380 -19.66 -7.69 -21.94
N SER A 381 -20.98 -7.69 -21.75
CA SER A 381 -21.99 -8.20 -22.70
C SER A 381 -22.05 -9.74 -22.81
N MET A 382 -21.13 -10.47 -22.17
CA MET A 382 -21.20 -11.92 -22.05
C MET A 382 -21.75 -12.33 -20.69
N ARG A 383 -22.46 -13.47 -20.64
CA ARG A 383 -22.90 -14.08 -19.38
C ARG A 383 -21.68 -14.40 -18.51
N PHE A 384 -21.86 -14.36 -17.18
CA PHE A 384 -20.82 -14.78 -16.24
C PHE A 384 -20.35 -16.21 -16.56
N ALA A 385 -19.03 -16.41 -16.67
CA ALA A 385 -18.42 -17.67 -17.10
C ALA A 385 -18.99 -18.25 -18.42
N GLY A 386 -19.56 -17.40 -19.29
CA GLY A 386 -20.26 -17.81 -20.50
C GLY A 386 -19.36 -18.05 -21.72
N LEU A 387 -18.11 -17.59 -21.68
CA LEU A 387 -17.10 -17.79 -22.71
C LEU A 387 -16.16 -18.94 -22.33
N GLY A 388 -15.99 -19.90 -23.23
CA GLY A 388 -15.11 -21.04 -23.04
C GLY A 388 -15.72 -22.34 -23.59
N PRO A 389 -14.99 -23.46 -23.49
CA PRO A 389 -15.49 -24.77 -23.88
C PRO A 389 -16.73 -25.14 -23.08
N ARG A 390 -17.75 -25.69 -23.78
CA ARG A 390 -18.96 -26.24 -23.16
C ARG A 390 -18.93 -27.76 -23.26
N ASP A 391 -19.52 -28.40 -22.27
CA ASP A 391 -19.64 -29.86 -22.26
C ASP A 391 -20.41 -30.33 -23.50
N GLY A 392 -19.89 -31.34 -24.20
CA GLY A 392 -20.39 -31.81 -25.50
C GLY A 392 -19.60 -31.36 -26.74
N CYS A 393 -18.61 -30.46 -26.62
CA CYS A 393 -17.69 -30.12 -27.70
C CYS A 393 -16.25 -30.53 -27.29
N MET A 394 -15.77 -31.66 -27.82
CA MET A 394 -14.54 -32.31 -27.37
C MET A 394 -13.31 -31.58 -27.94
N PHE A 395 -12.60 -30.80 -27.11
CA PHE A 395 -11.28 -30.26 -27.44
C PHE A 395 -10.31 -30.52 -26.28
N PHE A 396 -9.35 -31.41 -26.53
CA PHE A 396 -8.28 -31.76 -25.60
C PHE A 396 -7.06 -30.89 -25.94
N TYR A 397 -6.74 -29.89 -25.11
CA TYR A 397 -5.54 -29.08 -25.28
C TYR A 397 -4.66 -29.17 -24.03
N PRO A 398 -3.36 -29.53 -24.16
CA PRO A 398 -2.43 -29.59 -23.04
C PRO A 398 -2.05 -28.20 -22.49
N ALA A 399 -2.31 -27.14 -23.26
CA ALA A 399 -2.16 -25.75 -22.86
C ALA A 399 -3.38 -24.94 -23.32
N VAL A 400 -3.96 -24.15 -22.42
CA VAL A 400 -5.05 -23.22 -22.73
C VAL A 400 -4.50 -21.81 -22.63
N LEU A 401 -4.46 -21.10 -23.76
CA LEU A 401 -4.12 -19.68 -23.85
C LEU A 401 -5.39 -18.85 -23.93
N VAL A 402 -5.50 -17.85 -23.06
CA VAL A 402 -6.58 -16.86 -23.04
C VAL A 402 -5.98 -15.48 -23.25
N LEU A 403 -6.55 -14.72 -24.17
CA LEU A 403 -6.21 -13.31 -24.39
C LEU A 403 -7.49 -12.49 -24.43
N ILE A 404 -7.58 -11.45 -23.61
CA ILE A 404 -8.68 -10.48 -23.58
C ILE A 404 -8.09 -9.09 -23.75
N LEU A 405 -8.55 -8.39 -24.78
CA LEU A 405 -8.25 -6.97 -24.99
C LEU A 405 -9.53 -6.16 -24.78
N LYS A 406 -9.46 -5.14 -23.93
CA LYS A 406 -10.50 -4.12 -23.74
C LYS A 406 -9.90 -2.78 -24.13
N ILE A 407 -10.61 -2.07 -25.00
CA ILE A 407 -10.27 -0.72 -25.45
C ILE A 407 -11.28 0.25 -24.84
#